data_AF-A0A7W6JDI3-F1
#
_entry.id   AF-A0A7W6JDI3-F1
#
_cell.length_a   1.000
_cell.length_b   1.000
_cell.length_c   1.000
_cell.angle_alpha   90.00
_cell.angle_beta   90.00
_cell.angle_gamma   90.00
#
_symmetry.space_group_name_H-M   'P 1'
#
loop_
_entity.id
_entity.type
_entity.pdbx_description
1 polymer ?
#
loop_
_entity_poly.entity_id
_entity_poly.type
_entity_poly.pdbx_seq_one_letter_code
_entity_poly.pdbx_strand_id
1 'polypeptide(L)'
;MTGFDAFAILVILASAAAGWVRGGTREIITLLSFVLAAFIALVALPITAPLGRGLIDPDWAGTIFAAVLSFLLIYFGIRIFGSQLSKRAQAHPHLGGVDRFIGVFVGSARALVLLGAIHLVVVAAMPGEKTPRWLTEAALRPVTAGAARVIQIILPGIGRGADALSPVVSSSVSKGFSDDEALPSPQTDNTSPPSAQP
;
A
#
# COMPACT_ATOMS: atom_id res chain seq x y z
N MET A 1 11.60 23.13 -22.81
CA MET A 1 10.68 22.43 -21.90
C MET A 1 10.35 21.10 -22.55
N THR A 2 10.66 19.99 -21.89
CA THR A 2 10.36 18.65 -22.42
C THR A 2 8.88 18.29 -22.18
N GLY A 3 8.37 17.23 -22.81
CA GLY A 3 7.01 16.74 -22.54
C GLY A 3 6.80 16.36 -21.06
N PHE A 4 7.87 15.95 -20.37
CA PHE A 4 7.84 15.70 -18.94
C PHE A 4 7.62 16.96 -18.11
N ASP A 5 8.23 18.09 -18.50
CA ASP A 5 8.02 19.36 -17.81
C ASP A 5 6.55 19.78 -17.89
N ALA A 6 5.95 19.70 -19.09
CA ALA A 6 4.54 20.02 -19.29
C ALA A 6 3.62 19.10 -18.47
N PHE A 7 3.90 17.79 -18.47
CA PHE A 7 3.17 16.82 -17.66
C PHE A 7 3.30 17.08 -16.16
N ALA A 8 4.52 17.30 -15.67
CA ALA A 8 4.78 17.55 -14.26
C ALA A 8 4.10 18.84 -13.78
N ILE A 9 4.16 19.92 -14.57
CA ILE A 9 3.45 21.17 -14.28
C ILE A 9 1.95 20.93 -14.22
N LEU A 10 1.37 20.22 -15.21
CA LEU A 10 -0.05 19.91 -15.24
C LEU A 10 -0.48 19.12 -13.99
N VAL A 11 0.29 18.11 -13.59
CA VAL A 11 0.01 17.29 -12.40
C VAL A 11 0.07 18.13 -11.13
N ILE A 12 1.09 18.99 -10.99
CA ILE A 12 1.24 19.88 -9.83
C ILE A 12 0.07 20.86 -9.76
N LEU A 13 -0.26 21.53 -10.87
CA LEU A 13 -1.36 22.50 -10.93
C LEU A 13 -2.71 21.85 -10.68
N ALA A 14 -2.98 20.69 -11.29
CA ALA A 14 -4.24 19.96 -11.08
C ALA A 14 -4.38 19.51 -9.61
N SER A 15 -3.31 19.02 -8.99
CA SER A 15 -3.33 18.59 -7.60
C SER A 15 -3.45 19.78 -6.63
N ALA A 16 -2.77 20.89 -6.90
CA ALA A 16 -2.90 22.14 -6.17
C ALA A 16 -4.33 22.70 -6.25
N ALA A 17 -4.91 22.74 -7.45
CA ALA A 17 -6.29 23.18 -7.68
C ALA A 17 -7.29 22.27 -6.97
N ALA A 18 -7.10 20.95 -7.02
CA ALA A 18 -7.93 20.01 -6.27
C ALA A 18 -7.84 20.25 -4.75
N GLY A 19 -6.64 20.54 -4.24
CA GLY A 19 -6.41 20.92 -2.84
C GLY A 19 -7.10 22.22 -2.46
N TRP A 20 -7.07 23.23 -3.32
CA TRP A 20 -7.81 24.48 -3.14
C TRP A 20 -9.33 24.26 -3.06
N VAL A 21 -9.89 23.43 -3.94
CA VAL A 21 -11.34 23.16 -3.96
C VAL A 21 -11.79 22.34 -2.74
N ARG A 22 -10.98 21.36 -2.32
CA ARG A 22 -11.31 20.45 -1.21
C ARG A 22 -11.05 21.06 0.17
N GLY A 23 -10.08 21.97 0.28
CA GLY A 23 -9.63 22.51 1.56
C GLY A 23 -8.62 21.59 2.27
N GLY A 24 -7.74 22.20 3.05
CA GLY A 24 -6.63 21.55 3.74
C GLY A 24 -7.06 20.58 4.81
N THR A 25 -8.08 20.90 5.60
CA THR A 25 -8.62 20.04 6.65
C THR A 25 -9.12 18.72 6.06
N ARG A 26 -9.85 18.77 4.94
CA ARG A 26 -10.31 17.55 4.26
C ARG A 26 -9.14 16.75 3.72
N GLU A 27 -8.12 17.41 3.18
CA GLU A 27 -6.93 16.73 2.66
C GLU A 27 -6.11 16.08 3.79
N ILE A 28 -5.93 16.75 4.93
CA ILE A 28 -5.26 16.20 6.12
C ILE A 28 -6.03 15.00 6.68
N ILE A 29 -7.35 15.08 6.81
CA ILE A 29 -8.17 13.92 7.24
C ILE A 29 -8.00 12.76 6.26
N THR A 30 -7.92 13.06 4.95
CA THR A 30 -7.69 12.06 3.91
C THR A 30 -6.33 11.40 4.07
N LEU A 31 -5.27 12.19 4.26
CA LEU A 31 -3.91 11.69 4.47
C LEU A 31 -3.78 10.90 5.75
N LEU A 32 -4.38 11.37 6.85
CA LEU A 32 -4.36 10.66 8.12
C LEU A 32 -5.11 9.33 8.01
N SER A 33 -6.27 9.32 7.35
CA SER A 33 -7.01 8.09 7.06
C SER A 33 -6.20 7.13 6.20
N PHE A 34 -5.46 7.66 5.22
CA PHE A 34 -4.57 6.88 4.36
C PHE A 34 -3.44 6.23 5.15
N VAL A 35 -2.72 7.01 5.96
CA VAL A 35 -1.61 6.51 6.79
C VAL A 35 -2.11 5.50 7.81
N LEU A 36 -3.23 5.79 8.48
CA LEU A 36 -3.84 4.88 9.45
C LEU A 36 -4.28 3.57 8.79
N ALA A 37 -4.90 3.64 7.61
CA ALA A 37 -5.29 2.44 6.86
C ALA A 37 -4.06 1.62 6.44
N ALA A 38 -2.99 2.27 5.98
CA ALA A 38 -1.74 1.60 5.64
C ALA A 38 -1.14 0.89 6.84
N PHE A 39 -1.11 1.54 8.01
CA PHE A 39 -0.64 0.94 9.25
C PHE A 39 -1.47 -0.29 9.64
N ILE A 40 -2.79 -0.18 9.68
CA ILE A 40 -3.67 -1.30 10.03
C ILE A 40 -3.53 -2.44 9.01
N ALA A 41 -3.43 -2.13 7.72
CA ALA A 41 -3.24 -3.13 6.67
C ALA A 41 -1.91 -3.89 6.81
N LEU A 42 -0.83 -3.19 7.18
CA LEU A 42 0.46 -3.83 7.46
C LEU A 42 0.38 -4.75 8.68
N VAL A 43 -0.30 -4.32 9.75
CA VAL A 43 -0.54 -5.15 10.93
C VAL A 43 -1.42 -6.36 10.61
N ALA A 44 -2.39 -6.22 9.70
CA ALA A 44 -3.26 -7.30 9.26
C ALA A 44 -2.62 -8.23 8.21
N LEU A 45 -1.50 -7.83 7.62
CA LEU A 45 -0.83 -8.55 6.53
C LEU A 45 -0.49 -10.02 6.86
N PRO A 46 -0.03 -10.38 8.07
CA PRO A 46 0.15 -11.77 8.49
C PRO A 46 -1.06 -12.67 8.27
N ILE A 47 -2.27 -12.11 8.45
CA ILE A 47 -3.55 -12.82 8.35
C ILE A 47 -4.04 -12.82 6.91
N THR A 48 -3.84 -11.72 6.17
CA THR A 48 -4.38 -11.56 4.81
C THR A 48 -3.46 -12.10 3.72
N ALA A 49 -2.14 -12.14 3.94
CA ALA A 49 -1.15 -12.62 2.97
C ALA A 49 -1.37 -14.08 2.54
N PRO A 50 -1.67 -15.05 3.43
CA PRO A 50 -1.95 -16.42 3.01
C PRO A 50 -3.13 -16.53 2.03
N LEU A 51 -4.19 -15.75 2.27
CA LEU A 51 -5.35 -15.69 1.39
C LEU A 51 -4.98 -15.15 0.00
N GLY A 52 -4.13 -14.12 -0.06
CA GLY A 52 -3.66 -13.57 -1.34
C GLY A 52 -2.76 -14.53 -2.12
N ARG A 53 -1.85 -15.25 -1.45
CA ARG A 53 -1.00 -16.28 -2.07
C ARG A 53 -1.81 -17.44 -2.63
N GLY A 54 -2.90 -17.83 -1.95
CA GLY A 54 -3.81 -18.84 -2.47
C GLY A 54 -4.62 -18.42 -3.71
N LEU A 55 -4.65 -17.13 -4.06
CA LEU A 55 -5.42 -16.60 -5.19
C LEU A 55 -4.54 -16.19 -6.38
N ILE A 56 -3.28 -15.82 -6.15
CA ILE A 56 -2.39 -15.26 -7.17
C ILE A 56 -1.00 -15.88 -7.07
N ASP A 57 -0.59 -16.51 -8.17
CA ASP A 57 0.79 -16.93 -8.41
C ASP A 57 1.57 -15.82 -9.14
N PRO A 58 2.85 -15.58 -8.80
CA PRO A 58 3.64 -16.22 -7.73
C PRO A 58 3.40 -15.61 -6.33
N ASP A 59 3.86 -16.29 -5.27
CA ASP A 59 3.65 -15.92 -3.85
C ASP A 59 3.94 -14.45 -3.49
N TRP A 60 4.98 -13.86 -4.08
CA TRP A 60 5.32 -12.46 -3.83
C TRP A 60 4.24 -11.51 -4.39
N ALA A 61 3.66 -11.85 -5.54
CA ALA A 61 2.56 -11.10 -6.14
C ALA A 61 1.27 -11.27 -5.33
N GLY A 62 0.99 -12.48 -4.85
CA GLY A 62 -0.14 -12.75 -3.95
C GLY A 62 -0.04 -12.00 -2.62
N THR A 63 1.17 -11.86 -2.06
CA THR A 63 1.42 -11.07 -0.84
C THR A 63 1.17 -9.58 -1.08
N ILE A 64 1.66 -9.03 -2.19
CA ILE A 64 1.41 -7.63 -2.56
C ILE A 64 -0.09 -7.39 -2.79
N PHE A 65 -0.77 -8.31 -3.47
CA PHE A 65 -2.20 -8.22 -3.70
C PHE A 65 -2.99 -8.20 -2.39
N ALA A 66 -2.68 -9.09 -1.45
CA ALA A 66 -3.30 -9.09 -0.12
C ALA A 66 -3.08 -7.76 0.60
N ALA A 67 -1.85 -7.21 0.57
CA ALA A 67 -1.53 -5.93 1.19
C ALA A 67 -2.38 -4.79 0.61
N VAL A 68 -2.42 -4.70 -0.72
CA VAL A 68 -3.16 -3.66 -1.44
C VAL A 68 -4.66 -3.79 -1.19
N LEU A 69 -5.22 -5.00 -1.30
CA LEU A 69 -6.64 -5.23 -1.09
C LEU A 69 -7.06 -4.90 0.34
N SER A 70 -6.30 -5.37 1.34
CA SER A 70 -6.55 -5.06 2.76
C SER A 70 -6.52 -3.56 3.00
N PHE A 71 -5.48 -2.89 2.49
CA PHE A 71 -5.35 -1.44 2.57
C PHE A 71 -6.56 -0.72 1.99
N LEU A 72 -7.01 -1.08 0.78
CA LEU A 72 -8.15 -0.45 0.13
C LEU A 72 -9.44 -0.65 0.94
N LEU A 73 -9.71 -1.87 1.39
CA LEU A 73 -10.90 -2.18 2.20
C LEU A 73 -10.92 -1.35 3.49
N ILE A 74 -9.80 -1.31 4.21
CA ILE A 74 -9.69 -0.53 5.45
C ILE A 74 -9.82 0.97 5.16
N TYR A 75 -9.11 1.48 4.15
CA TYR A 75 -9.12 2.88 3.79
C TYR A 75 -10.52 3.37 3.41
N PHE A 76 -11.21 2.65 2.53
CA PHE A 76 -12.58 3.00 2.15
C PHE A 76 -13.55 2.82 3.31
N GLY A 77 -13.36 1.81 4.17
CA GLY A 77 -14.09 1.67 5.43
C GLY A 77 -13.98 2.93 6.28
N ILE A 78 -12.76 3.31 6.68
CA ILE A 78 -12.48 4.52 7.47
C ILE A 78 -13.09 5.76 6.81
N ARG A 79 -12.94 5.90 5.49
CA ARG A 79 -13.47 7.03 4.72
C ARG A 79 -14.99 7.13 4.81
N ILE A 80 -15.70 6.02 4.60
CA ILE A 80 -17.15 5.96 4.62
C ILE A 80 -17.64 6.31 6.03
N PHE A 81 -17.12 5.64 7.06
CA PHE A 81 -17.50 5.92 8.45
C PHE A 81 -17.19 7.36 8.88
N GLY A 82 -16.00 7.87 8.53
CA GLY A 82 -15.60 9.26 8.83
C GLY A 82 -16.47 10.30 8.12
N SER A 83 -16.87 10.04 6.88
CA SER A 83 -17.75 10.95 6.13
C SER A 83 -19.16 11.02 6.70
N GLN A 84 -19.69 9.90 7.22
CA GLN A 84 -21.02 9.84 7.83
C GLN A 84 -21.05 10.58 9.18
N LEU A 85 -19.95 10.55 9.93
CA LEU A 85 -19.82 11.30 11.18
C LEU A 85 -19.67 12.81 10.92
N SER A 86 -18.93 13.19 9.87
CA SER A 86 -18.71 14.60 9.50
C SER A 86 -19.97 15.32 9.01
N LYS A 87 -20.91 14.60 8.37
CA LYS A 87 -22.20 15.17 7.93
C LYS A 87 -23.07 15.66 9.09
N ARG A 88 -22.91 15.13 10.31
CA ARG A 88 -23.66 15.56 11.50
C ARG A 88 -23.06 16.77 12.22
N ALA A 89 -21.84 17.16 11.87
CA ALA A 89 -21.09 18.19 12.60
C ALA A 89 -20.98 19.54 11.85
N GLN A 90 -21.57 19.69 10.66
CA GLN A 90 -21.48 20.94 9.89
C GLN A 90 -22.48 21.99 10.35
N ALA A 91 -22.12 22.68 11.44
CA ALA A 91 -22.48 24.08 11.66
C ALA A 91 -21.17 24.87 11.68
N HIS A 92 -21.17 26.06 11.10
CA HIS A 92 -20.10 27.10 11.08
C HIS A 92 -19.17 27.11 9.84
N PRO A 93 -19.41 28.07 8.91
CA PRO A 93 -18.58 28.31 7.73
C PRO A 93 -17.70 29.57 7.91
N HIS A 94 -16.58 29.54 8.65
CA HIS A 94 -15.79 30.78 8.85
C HIS A 94 -14.25 30.69 8.88
N LEU A 95 -13.60 29.71 8.24
CA LEU A 95 -12.11 29.72 8.07
C LEU A 95 -11.63 29.33 6.65
N GLY A 96 -12.36 29.75 5.61
CA GLY A 96 -12.15 29.26 4.24
C GLY A 96 -10.86 29.70 3.53
N GLY A 97 -10.17 30.76 3.96
CA GLY A 97 -8.96 31.24 3.29
C GLY A 97 -7.73 30.39 3.59
N VAL A 98 -7.35 30.30 4.87
CA VAL A 98 -6.16 29.56 5.34
C VAL A 98 -6.29 28.06 5.02
N ASP A 99 -7.49 27.50 5.20
CA ASP A 99 -7.76 26.09 4.89
C ASP A 99 -7.46 25.77 3.41
N ARG A 100 -7.82 26.65 2.48
CA ARG A 100 -7.55 26.45 1.05
C ARG A 100 -6.06 26.56 0.70
N PHE A 101 -5.32 27.45 1.35
CA PHE A 101 -3.87 27.55 1.18
C PHE A 101 -3.14 26.28 1.66
N ILE A 102 -3.55 25.74 2.82
CA ILE A 102 -3.04 24.44 3.29
C ILE A 102 -3.38 23.35 2.28
N GLY A 103 -4.61 23.36 1.73
CA GLY A 103 -5.02 22.45 0.67
C GLY A 103 -4.11 22.51 -0.56
N VAL A 104 -3.74 23.70 -1.04
CA VAL A 104 -2.79 23.88 -2.15
C VAL A 104 -1.41 23.30 -1.84
N PHE A 105 -0.90 23.54 -0.63
CA PHE A 105 0.41 23.03 -0.21
C PHE A 105 0.41 21.50 -0.16
N VAL A 106 -0.60 20.91 0.48
CA VAL A 106 -0.75 19.46 0.58
C VAL A 106 -0.95 18.84 -0.81
N GLY A 107 -1.78 19.46 -1.66
CA GLY A 107 -2.01 19.03 -3.04
C GLY A 107 -0.71 19.04 -3.86
N SER A 108 0.07 20.10 -3.76
CA SER A 108 1.38 20.22 -4.43
C SER A 108 2.37 19.19 -3.92
N ALA A 109 2.48 19.01 -2.60
CA ALA A 109 3.36 18.01 -1.98
C ALA A 109 3.01 16.59 -2.46
N ARG A 110 1.72 16.25 -2.53
CA ARG A 110 1.27 14.96 -3.08
C ARG A 110 1.68 14.77 -4.54
N ALA A 111 1.55 15.82 -5.37
CA ALA A 111 1.99 15.76 -6.76
C ALA A 111 3.50 15.53 -6.86
N LEU A 112 4.30 16.16 -6.00
CA LEU A 112 5.74 15.91 -5.94
C LEU A 112 6.08 14.47 -5.54
N VAL A 113 5.38 13.90 -4.56
CA VAL A 113 5.54 12.48 -4.20
C VAL A 113 5.21 11.57 -5.39
N LEU A 114 4.10 11.82 -6.09
CA LEU A 114 3.73 11.05 -7.27
C LEU A 114 4.78 11.15 -8.38
N LEU A 115 5.25 12.36 -8.68
CA LEU A 115 6.28 12.58 -9.70
C LEU A 115 7.63 11.98 -9.30
N GLY A 116 7.98 12.01 -8.02
CA GLY A 116 9.16 11.34 -7.47
C GLY A 116 9.05 9.82 -7.60
N ALA A 117 7.89 9.24 -7.34
CA ALA A 117 7.65 7.81 -7.54
C ALA A 117 7.78 7.42 -9.03
N ILE A 118 7.21 8.21 -9.94
CA ILE A 118 7.38 8.01 -11.39
C ILE A 118 8.85 8.10 -11.78
N HIS A 119 9.57 9.11 -11.27
CA HIS A 119 11.01 9.25 -11.50
C HIS A 119 11.77 8.00 -11.05
N LEU A 120 11.48 7.48 -9.85
CA LEU A 120 12.09 6.25 -9.35
C LEU A 120 11.82 5.06 -10.25
N VAL A 121 10.58 4.85 -10.66
CA VAL A 121 10.19 3.73 -11.53
C VAL A 121 10.92 3.82 -12.87
N VAL A 122 10.97 5.00 -13.48
CA VAL A 122 11.65 5.20 -14.78
C VAL A 122 13.15 4.95 -14.66
N VAL A 123 13.80 5.50 -13.63
CA VAL A 123 15.25 5.33 -13.41
C VAL A 123 15.59 3.89 -13.03
N ALA A 124 14.76 3.23 -12.21
CA ALA A 124 14.94 1.83 -11.83
C ALA A 124 14.73 0.88 -13.02
N ALA A 125 13.77 1.17 -13.89
CA ALA A 125 13.52 0.38 -15.10
C ALA A 125 14.60 0.58 -16.17
N MET A 126 15.22 1.77 -16.24
CA MET A 126 16.20 2.11 -17.27
C MET A 126 17.43 2.82 -16.67
N PRO A 127 18.32 2.08 -15.97
CA PRO A 127 19.49 2.66 -15.32
C PRO A 127 20.51 3.21 -16.32
N GLY A 128 21.17 4.32 -15.98
CA GLY A 128 22.29 4.88 -16.74
C GLY A 128 21.88 5.59 -18.04
N GLU A 129 22.63 5.37 -19.12
CA GLU A 129 22.42 6.02 -20.43
C GLU A 129 21.09 5.66 -21.11
N LYS A 130 20.37 4.66 -20.57
CA LYS A 130 19.06 4.24 -21.08
C LYS A 130 17.90 5.09 -20.54
N THR A 131 18.14 5.99 -19.59
CA THR A 131 17.09 6.88 -19.10
C THR A 131 16.62 7.80 -20.24
N PRO A 132 15.31 7.86 -20.52
CA PRO A 132 14.82 8.56 -21.71
C PRO A 132 15.12 10.06 -21.69
N ARG A 133 15.50 10.59 -22.87
CA ARG A 133 15.87 12.01 -23.08
C ARG A 133 14.82 12.99 -22.57
N TRP A 134 13.53 12.66 -22.69
CA TRP A 134 12.45 13.50 -22.19
C TRP A 134 12.48 13.71 -20.67
N LEU A 135 13.12 12.82 -19.90
CA LEU A 135 13.32 12.94 -18.45
C LEU A 135 14.70 13.51 -18.12
N THR A 136 15.76 13.08 -18.80
CA THR A 136 17.14 13.53 -18.54
C THR A 136 17.35 15.00 -18.88
N GLU A 137 16.70 15.52 -19.92
CA GLU A 137 16.78 16.92 -20.34
C GLU A 137 15.71 17.81 -19.68
N ALA A 138 14.86 17.25 -18.82
CA ALA A 138 13.76 17.99 -18.20
C ALA A 138 14.26 19.02 -17.17
N ALA A 139 13.70 20.23 -17.21
CA ALA A 139 14.00 21.27 -16.24
C ALA A 139 13.54 20.91 -14.82
N LEU A 140 12.46 20.12 -14.69
CA LEU A 140 11.92 19.64 -13.42
C LEU A 140 12.56 18.33 -12.94
N ARG A 141 13.56 17.80 -13.65
CA ARG A 141 14.34 16.63 -13.23
C ARG A 141 14.91 16.77 -11.81
N PRO A 142 15.61 17.85 -11.40
CA PRO A 142 16.17 17.96 -10.05
C PRO A 142 15.10 17.95 -8.95
N VAL A 143 13.92 18.52 -9.21
CA VAL A 143 12.79 18.54 -8.27
C VAL A 143 12.24 17.13 -8.07
N THR A 144 12.00 16.41 -9.17
CA THR A 144 11.46 15.04 -9.11
C THR A 144 12.48 14.04 -8.58
N ALA A 145 13.78 14.24 -8.86
CA ALA A 145 14.87 13.48 -8.26
C ALA A 145 14.99 13.73 -6.75
N GLY A 146 14.78 14.97 -6.29
CA GLY A 146 14.73 15.31 -4.87
C GLY A 146 13.57 14.59 -4.16
N ALA A 147 12.37 14.63 -4.75
CA ALA A 147 11.21 13.90 -4.23
C ALA A 147 11.45 12.38 -4.20
N ALA A 148 12.04 11.83 -5.27
CA ALA A 148 12.47 10.44 -5.34
C ALA A 148 13.42 10.05 -4.20
N ARG A 149 14.40 10.90 -3.88
CA ARG A 149 15.33 10.68 -2.76
C ARG A 149 14.61 10.65 -1.41
N VAL A 150 13.66 11.55 -1.18
CA VAL A 150 12.85 11.54 0.05
C VAL A 150 12.10 10.20 0.19
N ILE A 151 11.51 9.72 -0.90
CA ILE A 151 10.84 8.40 -0.93
C ILE A 151 11.84 7.28 -0.60
N GLN A 152 13.02 7.28 -1.20
CA GLN A 152 14.07 6.28 -0.93
C GLN A 152 14.58 6.29 0.52
N ILE A 153 14.52 7.42 1.23
CA ILE A 153 14.88 7.49 2.64
C ILE A 153 13.80 6.81 3.52
N ILE A 154 12.53 6.94 3.14
CA ILE A 154 11.40 6.41 3.89
C ILE A 154 11.20 4.91 3.62
N LEU A 155 11.40 4.48 2.37
CA LEU A 155 11.10 3.12 1.90
C LEU A 155 11.79 1.98 2.71
N PRO A 156 13.07 2.07 3.12
CA PRO A 156 13.72 1.04 3.94
C PRO A 156 13.08 0.88 5.31
N GLY A 157 12.49 1.94 5.89
CA GLY A 157 11.73 1.85 7.13
C GLY A 157 10.50 0.96 6.98
N ILE A 158 9.84 1.03 5.82
CA ILE A 158 8.68 0.20 5.47
C ILE A 158 9.11 -1.26 5.25
N GLY A 159 10.22 -1.48 4.52
CA GLY A 159 10.75 -2.82 4.24
C GLY A 159 11.15 -3.59 5.50
N ARG A 160 11.89 -2.96 6.43
CA ARG A 160 12.28 -3.61 7.70
C ARG A 160 11.10 -3.94 8.60
N GLY A 161 10.05 -3.10 8.59
CA GLY A 161 8.81 -3.39 9.31
C GLY A 161 8.09 -4.62 8.75
N ALA A 162 8.14 -4.84 7.43
CA ALA A 162 7.60 -6.03 6.80
C ALA A 162 8.44 -7.30 7.10
N ASP A 163 9.77 -7.19 7.07
CA ASP A 163 10.67 -8.33 7.34
C ASP A 163 10.62 -8.80 8.80
N ALA A 164 10.47 -7.87 9.75
CA ALA A 164 10.36 -8.18 11.18
C ALA A 164 9.11 -9.01 11.54
N LEU A 165 8.09 -9.01 10.68
CA LEU A 165 6.86 -9.79 10.86
C LEU A 165 6.97 -11.21 10.28
N SER A 166 7.98 -11.49 9.43
CA SER A 166 8.16 -12.81 8.80
C SER A 166 8.42 -14.00 9.75
N PRO A 167 9.21 -13.90 10.85
CA PRO A 167 9.50 -15.07 11.72
C PRO A 167 8.35 -15.42 12.68
N VAL A 168 7.49 -14.45 13.00
CA VAL A 168 6.30 -14.69 13.84
C VAL A 168 5.24 -15.47 13.05
N VAL A 169 5.15 -15.23 11.74
CA VAL A 169 4.23 -15.94 10.85
C VAL A 169 4.67 -17.38 10.61
N SER A 170 5.97 -17.64 10.41
CA SER A 170 6.47 -19.00 10.20
C SER A 170 6.37 -19.90 11.45
N SER A 171 6.54 -19.32 12.64
CA SER A 171 6.43 -20.07 13.90
C SER A 171 4.99 -20.45 14.26
N SER A 172 3.99 -19.63 13.94
CA SER A 172 2.58 -19.98 14.14
C SER A 172 2.07 -21.04 13.15
N VAL A 173 2.56 -21.04 11.90
CA VAL A 173 2.23 -22.05 10.90
C VAL A 173 2.86 -23.40 11.27
N SER A 174 4.13 -23.43 11.65
CA SER A 174 4.79 -24.67 12.08
C SER A 174 4.16 -25.26 13.34
N LYS A 175 3.65 -24.42 14.25
CA LYS A 175 3.02 -24.87 15.50
C LYS A 175 1.60 -25.41 15.28
N GLY A 176 0.84 -24.83 14.35
CA GLY A 176 -0.47 -25.34 13.96
C GLY A 176 -0.43 -26.71 13.27
N PHE A 177 0.66 -27.04 12.56
CA PHE A 177 0.85 -28.35 11.94
C PHE A 177 1.44 -29.41 12.89
N SER A 178 1.97 -29.01 14.06
CA SER A 178 2.53 -29.94 15.05
C SER A 178 1.59 -30.27 16.20
N ASP A 179 0.52 -29.48 16.39
CA ASP A 179 -0.50 -29.75 17.42
C ASP A 179 -1.64 -30.68 16.91
N ASP A 180 -1.62 -31.08 15.63
CA ASP A 180 -2.41 -32.21 15.11
C ASP A 180 -1.68 -33.54 15.37
N GLU A 181 -1.66 -33.95 16.65
CA GLU A 181 -1.29 -35.31 17.04
C GLU A 181 -2.37 -36.29 16.52
N ALA A 182 -1.95 -37.12 15.56
CA ALA A 182 -2.46 -38.45 15.24
C ALA A 182 -3.99 -38.62 15.10
N LEU A 183 -4.47 -38.49 13.86
CA LEU A 183 -5.68 -39.22 13.47
C LEU A 183 -5.47 -40.72 13.80
N PRO A 184 -6.41 -41.39 14.50
CA PRO A 184 -6.29 -42.80 14.79
C PRO A 184 -6.18 -43.59 13.48
N SER A 185 -5.15 -44.42 13.36
CA SER A 185 -5.02 -45.39 12.27
C SER A 185 -6.31 -46.22 12.19
N PRO A 186 -6.91 -46.42 11.01
CA PRO A 186 -8.02 -47.36 10.88
C PRO A 186 -7.49 -48.75 11.27
N GLN A 187 -8.02 -49.33 12.34
CA GLN A 187 -7.82 -50.74 12.65
C GLN A 187 -8.40 -51.57 11.50
N THR A 188 -7.53 -52.08 10.64
CA THR A 188 -7.88 -53.17 9.72
C THR A 188 -7.89 -54.46 10.54
N ASP A 189 -9.06 -54.84 11.05
CA ASP A 189 -9.29 -56.16 11.60
C ASP A 189 -9.14 -57.21 10.49
N ASN A 190 -7.98 -57.86 10.44
CA ASN A 190 -7.69 -59.00 9.60
C ASN A 190 -8.53 -60.21 10.07
N THR A 191 -9.72 -60.37 9.53
CA THR A 191 -10.49 -61.61 9.67
C THR A 191 -10.05 -62.58 8.56
N SER A 192 -9.14 -63.49 8.87
CA SER A 192 -8.74 -64.57 7.95
C SER A 192 -9.86 -65.62 7.83
N PRO A 193 -10.21 -66.12 6.61
CA PRO A 193 -11.13 -67.24 6.46
C PRO A 193 -10.49 -68.58 6.89
N PRO A 194 -11.29 -69.57 7.36
CA PRO A 194 -10.75 -70.86 7.82
C PRO A 194 -10.16 -71.66 6.66
N SER A 195 -8.92 -72.12 6.83
CA SER A 195 -8.25 -73.06 5.93
C SER A 195 -8.95 -74.42 5.99
N ALA A 196 -9.53 -74.86 4.88
CA ALA A 196 -9.91 -76.26 4.68
C ALA A 196 -8.64 -77.09 4.42
N GLN A 197 -8.46 -78.16 5.19
CA GLN A 197 -7.54 -79.27 4.96
C GLN A 197 -8.33 -80.58 5.11
N PRO A 198 -7.82 -81.71 4.62
CA PRO A 198 -7.25 -82.00 3.31
C PRO A 198 -8.19 -82.88 2.44
#